data_AF-A0AAD7Y9C7-F1
#
_entry.id   AF-A0AAD7Y9C7-F1
#
_cell.length_a   1.000
_cell.length_b   1.000
_cell.length_c   1.000
_cell.angle_alpha   90.00
_cell.angle_beta   90.00
_cell.angle_gamma   90.00
#
_symmetry.space_group_name_H-M   'P 1'
#
loop_
_entity.id
_entity.type
_entity.pdbx_description
1 polymer ?
#
loop_
_entity_poly.entity_id
_entity_poly.type
_entity_poly.pdbx_seq_one_letter_code
_entity_poly.pdbx_strand_id
1 'polypeptide(L)'
;MADMTTTTSSHNFESACAGCLSHHLAAIVTDVEIKKAYYELLNITVENLETVTLRLCLECRGNILKFDAFKRQVIDSHDVLNKYLVRESLYLERYRNPLYDFDIFLLLSPDIDRDY
;
A
#
# COMPACT_ATOMS: atom_id res chain seq x y z
N MET A 1 12.83 -64.74 4.52
CA MET A 1 12.78 -63.69 3.48
C MET A 1 11.96 -62.56 4.07
N ALA A 2 12.61 -61.47 4.47
CA ALA A 2 11.95 -60.32 5.09
C ALA A 2 11.64 -59.31 3.99
N ASP A 3 10.36 -59.07 3.74
CA ASP A 3 9.91 -58.06 2.80
C ASP A 3 10.05 -56.67 3.43
N MET A 4 10.92 -55.89 2.82
CA MET A 4 11.21 -54.50 3.17
C MET A 4 10.06 -53.65 2.61
N THR A 5 9.11 -53.30 3.49
CA THR A 5 8.09 -52.29 3.19
C THR A 5 8.75 -50.92 3.19
N THR A 6 9.25 -50.53 2.02
CA THR A 6 9.67 -49.16 1.74
C THR A 6 8.42 -48.27 1.77
N THR A 7 8.11 -47.72 2.94
CA THR A 7 7.21 -46.58 3.08
C THR A 7 7.84 -45.39 2.36
N THR A 8 7.60 -45.28 1.05
CA THR A 8 7.81 -44.05 0.31
C THR A 8 6.80 -43.04 0.84
N SER A 9 7.23 -42.26 1.83
CA SER A 9 6.56 -41.04 2.26
C SER A 9 6.37 -40.15 1.03
N SER A 10 5.16 -40.13 0.50
CA SER A 10 4.74 -39.17 -0.51
C SER A 10 4.86 -37.79 0.11
N HIS A 11 6.01 -37.14 -0.10
CA HIS A 11 6.14 -35.70 0.10
C HIS A 11 5.23 -35.06 -0.95
N ASN A 12 3.96 -34.90 -0.60
CA ASN A 12 3.13 -33.86 -1.16
C ASN A 12 3.92 -32.58 -0.95
N PHE A 13 4.54 -32.05 -1.99
CA PHE A 13 5.11 -30.71 -1.96
C PHE A 13 3.93 -29.77 -1.73
N GLU A 14 3.59 -29.53 -0.45
CA GLU A 14 2.78 -28.40 -0.04
C GLU A 14 3.50 -27.17 -0.58
N SER A 15 2.93 -26.67 -1.68
CA SER A 15 3.42 -25.51 -2.41
C SER A 15 3.68 -24.40 -1.40
N ALA A 16 4.92 -23.90 -1.35
CA ALA A 16 5.29 -22.86 -0.41
C ALA A 16 4.49 -21.56 -0.67
N CYS A 17 4.26 -20.79 0.39
CA CYS A 17 3.75 -19.43 0.30
C CYS A 17 4.76 -18.56 -0.45
N ALA A 18 4.32 -17.85 -1.50
CA ALA A 18 5.20 -16.98 -2.27
C ALA A 18 5.74 -15.79 -1.47
N GLY A 19 5.02 -15.33 -0.44
CA GLY A 19 5.39 -14.16 0.36
C GLY A 19 6.40 -14.43 1.48
N CYS A 20 6.24 -15.54 2.21
CA CYS A 20 7.11 -15.87 3.35
C CYS A 20 7.91 -17.17 3.17
N LEU A 21 7.76 -17.86 2.03
CA LEU A 21 8.41 -19.13 1.70
C LEU A 21 8.12 -20.29 2.67
N SER A 22 7.17 -20.11 3.60
CA SER A 22 6.72 -21.17 4.49
C SER A 22 5.91 -22.22 3.73
N HIS A 23 6.05 -23.48 4.12
CA HIS A 23 5.25 -24.59 3.61
C HIS A 23 3.86 -24.69 4.27
N HIS A 24 3.54 -23.82 5.23
CA HIS A 24 2.24 -23.84 5.89
C HIS A 24 1.10 -23.37 4.97
N LEU A 25 0.14 -24.26 4.73
CA LEU A 25 -1.25 -23.99 4.26
C LEU A 25 -1.36 -22.83 3.25
N ALA A 26 -0.52 -22.84 2.20
CA ALA A 26 -0.62 -21.82 1.16
C ALA A 26 -1.78 -22.15 0.21
N ALA A 27 -2.73 -21.23 0.12
CA ALA A 27 -3.89 -21.36 -0.76
C ALA A 27 -3.68 -20.56 -2.05
N ILE A 28 -4.28 -21.03 -3.15
CA ILE A 28 -4.31 -20.27 -4.40
C ILE A 28 -5.14 -19.01 -4.18
N VAL A 29 -4.57 -17.86 -4.54
CA VAL A 29 -5.24 -16.57 -4.53
C VAL A 29 -6.03 -16.44 -5.84
N THR A 30 -7.36 -16.41 -5.74
CA THR A 30 -8.26 -16.21 -6.88
C THR A 30 -8.57 -14.73 -7.14
N ASP A 31 -8.41 -13.89 -6.14
CA ASP A 31 -8.70 -12.47 -6.19
C ASP A 31 -7.61 -11.72 -6.99
N VAL A 32 -8.01 -11.13 -8.12
CA VAL A 32 -7.12 -10.41 -9.04
C VAL A 32 -6.52 -9.17 -8.39
N GLU A 33 -7.27 -8.47 -7.54
CA GLU A 33 -6.77 -7.27 -6.86
C GLU A 33 -5.68 -7.60 -5.86
N ILE A 34 -5.80 -8.73 -5.15
CA ILE A 34 -4.74 -9.22 -4.26
C ILE A 34 -3.50 -9.63 -5.05
N LYS A 35 -3.67 -10.31 -6.20
CA LYS A 35 -2.53 -10.64 -7.08
C LYS A 35 -1.84 -9.38 -7.56
N LYS A 36 -2.60 -8.39 -8.03
CA LYS A 36 -2.11 -7.09 -8.47
C LYS A 36 -1.30 -6.40 -7.37
N ALA A 37 -1.89 -6.25 -6.18
CA ALA A 37 -1.22 -5.62 -5.04
C ALA A 37 0.08 -6.33 -4.64
N TYR A 38 0.10 -7.67 -4.71
CA TYR A 38 1.32 -8.45 -4.47
C TYR A 38 2.43 -8.16 -5.48
N TYR A 39 2.12 -8.16 -6.78
CA TYR A 39 3.13 -7.92 -7.81
C TYR A 39 3.57 -6.44 -7.86
N GLU A 40 2.67 -5.50 -7.56
CA GLU A 40 3.01 -4.09 -7.37
C GLU A 40 4.00 -3.90 -6.22
N LEU A 41 3.80 -4.58 -5.08
CA LEU A 41 4.72 -4.54 -3.94
C LEU A 41 6.14 -5.00 -4.30
N LEU A 42 6.25 -5.96 -5.22
CA LEU A 42 7.53 -6.47 -5.70
C LEU A 42 8.10 -5.67 -6.87
N ASN A 43 7.39 -4.64 -7.35
CA ASN A 43 7.73 -3.88 -8.55
C ASN A 43 7.90 -4.79 -9.80
N ILE A 44 7.03 -5.80 -9.92
CA ILE A 44 7.02 -6.75 -11.04
C ILE A 44 5.77 -6.48 -11.90
N THR A 45 5.99 -6.28 -13.20
CA THR A 45 4.90 -6.19 -14.17
C THR A 45 4.48 -7.58 -14.63
N VAL A 46 3.20 -7.91 -14.48
CA VAL A 46 2.62 -9.16 -14.96
C VAL A 46 1.61 -8.83 -16.05
N GLU A 47 1.84 -9.32 -17.27
CA GLU A 47 0.98 -9.03 -18.42
C GLU A 47 -0.44 -9.60 -18.28
N ASN A 48 -0.58 -10.77 -17.63
CA ASN A 48 -1.88 -11.42 -17.41
C ASN A 48 -2.00 -11.96 -15.97
N LEU A 49 -2.65 -11.19 -15.11
CA LEU A 49 -2.87 -11.55 -13.70
C LEU A 49 -3.88 -12.70 -13.52
N GLU A 50 -4.76 -12.93 -14.49
CA GLU A 50 -5.79 -13.98 -14.39
C GLU A 50 -5.16 -15.37 -14.46
N THR A 51 -4.20 -15.56 -15.35
CA THR A 51 -3.53 -16.85 -15.59
C THR A 51 -2.42 -17.15 -14.61
N VAL A 52 -1.86 -16.13 -13.95
CA VAL A 52 -0.77 -16.32 -12.99
C VAL A 52 -1.27 -17.00 -11.72
N THR A 53 -0.62 -18.10 -11.35
CA THR A 53 -0.88 -18.82 -10.10
C THR A 53 -0.08 -18.19 -8.98
N LEU A 54 -0.77 -17.52 -8.06
CA LEU A 54 -0.20 -16.99 -6.83
C LEU A 54 -0.71 -17.81 -5.65
N ARG A 55 0.19 -18.26 -4.78
CA ARG A 55 -0.16 -18.98 -3.55
C ARG A 55 0.37 -18.25 -2.34
N LEU A 56 -0.51 -17.96 -1.39
CA LEU A 56 -0.16 -17.25 -0.17
C LEU A 56 -0.76 -17.95 1.04
N CYS A 57 -0.04 -17.93 2.16
CA CYS A 57 -0.63 -18.23 3.45
C CYS A 57 -1.59 -17.11 3.87
N LEU A 58 -2.46 -17.40 4.83
CA LEU A 58 -3.45 -16.45 5.34
C LEU A 58 -2.82 -15.15 5.85
N GLU A 59 -1.66 -15.25 6.50
CA GLU A 59 -0.94 -14.12 7.06
C GLU A 59 -0.42 -13.18 5.97
N CYS A 60 0.29 -13.70 4.97
CA CYS A 60 0.78 -12.89 3.84
C CYS A 60 -0.37 -12.24 3.09
N ARG A 61 -1.47 -12.97 2.85
CA ARG A 61 -2.69 -12.41 2.25
C ARG A 61 -3.25 -11.26 3.09
N GLY A 62 -3.34 -11.43 4.40
CA GLY A 62 -3.81 -10.40 5.32
C GLY A 62 -2.92 -9.15 5.33
N ASN A 63 -1.59 -9.33 5.28
CA ASN A 63 -0.63 -8.23 5.25
C ASN A 63 -0.70 -7.42 3.95
N ILE A 64 -0.93 -8.06 2.80
CA ILE A 64 -1.15 -7.36 1.53
C ILE A 64 -2.40 -6.50 1.59
N LEU A 65 -3.50 -7.03 2.13
CA LEU A 65 -4.75 -6.25 2.27
C LEU A 65 -4.58 -5.05 3.20
N LYS A 66 -3.87 -5.22 4.32
CA LYS A 66 -3.55 -4.11 5.24
C LYS A 66 -2.68 -3.06 4.56
N PHE A 67 -1.66 -3.50 3.82
CA PHE A 67 -0.79 -2.60 3.08
C PHE A 67 -1.57 -1.81 2.02
N ASP A 68 -2.42 -2.47 1.25
CA ASP A 68 -3.22 -1.81 0.21
C ASP A 68 -4.19 -0.78 0.81
N ALA A 69 -4.85 -1.11 1.93
CA ALA A 69 -5.66 -0.14 2.67
C ALA A 69 -4.85 1.07 3.15
N PHE A 70 -3.65 0.83 3.70
CA PHE A 70 -2.76 1.90 4.13
C PHE A 70 -2.29 2.77 2.95
N LYS A 71 -1.91 2.16 1.82
CA LYS A 71 -1.51 2.85 0.59
C LYS A 71 -2.61 3.81 0.13
N ARG A 72 -3.88 3.38 0.14
CA ARG A 72 -5.02 4.25 -0.20
C ARG A 72 -5.13 5.44 0.75
N GLN A 73 -5.02 5.22 2.05
CA GLN A 73 -5.06 6.31 3.05
C GLN A 73 -3.96 7.35 2.81
N VAL A 74 -2.75 6.91 2.44
CA VAL A 74 -1.64 7.81 2.13
C VAL A 74 -1.93 8.61 0.86
N ILE A 75 -2.43 7.97 -0.20
CA ILE A 75 -2.81 8.64 -1.45
C ILE A 75 -3.90 9.68 -1.19
N ASP A 76 -4.95 9.32 -0.47
CA ASP A 76 -6.06 10.21 -0.13
C ASP A 76 -5.56 11.44 0.65
N SER A 77 -4.69 11.22 1.63
CA SER A 77 -4.09 12.30 2.43
C SER A 77 -3.23 13.22 1.59
N HIS A 78 -2.41 12.66 0.69
CA HIS A 78 -1.59 13.40 -0.25
C HIS A 78 -2.43 14.24 -1.21
N ASP A 79 -3.53 13.70 -1.73
CA ASP A 79 -4.44 14.41 -2.64
C ASP A 79 -5.17 15.55 -1.94
N VAL A 80 -5.59 15.36 -0.69
CA VAL A 80 -6.16 16.44 0.14
C VAL A 80 -5.14 17.56 0.34
N LEU A 81 -3.90 17.22 0.71
CA LEU A 81 -2.84 18.20 0.90
C LEU A 81 -2.53 18.95 -0.39
N ASN A 82 -2.41 18.26 -1.53
CA ASN A 82 -2.16 18.92 -2.81
C ASN A 82 -3.29 19.84 -3.23
N LYS A 83 -4.55 19.44 -3.05
CA LYS A 83 -5.71 20.32 -3.30
C LYS A 83 -5.65 21.57 -2.43
N TYR A 84 -5.23 21.45 -1.17
CA TYR A 84 -5.02 22.59 -0.29
C TYR A 84 -3.90 23.50 -0.81
N LEU A 85 -2.73 22.95 -1.13
CA LEU A 85 -1.58 23.72 -1.61
C LEU A 85 -1.88 24.46 -2.93
N VAL A 86 -2.56 23.81 -3.87
CA VAL A 86 -2.99 24.44 -5.13
C VAL A 86 -4.00 25.56 -4.88
N ARG A 87 -4.92 25.37 -3.93
CA ARG A 87 -5.88 26.42 -3.55
C ARG A 87 -5.15 27.62 -2.93
N GLU A 88 -4.21 27.37 -2.02
CA GLU A 88 -3.45 28.42 -1.34
C GLU A 88 -2.55 29.20 -2.30
N SER A 89 -1.88 28.53 -3.24
CA SER A 89 -1.07 29.20 -4.25
C SER A 89 -1.91 30.14 -5.13
N LEU A 90 -3.12 29.71 -5.50
CA LEU A 90 -4.06 30.56 -6.26
C LEU A 90 -4.58 31.76 -5.46
N TYR A 91 -4.75 31.62 -4.14
CA TYR A 91 -5.08 32.75 -3.28
C TYR A 91 -3.93 33.76 -3.25
N LEU A 92 -2.70 33.31 -2.99
CA LEU A 92 -1.53 34.19 -2.96
C LEU A 92 -1.28 34.89 -4.30
N GLU A 93 -1.50 34.22 -5.43
CA GLU A 93 -1.41 34.84 -6.75
C GLU A 93 -2.47 35.93 -6.99
N ARG A 94 -3.69 35.78 -6.47
CA ARG A 94 -4.73 36.82 -6.56
C ARG A 94 -4.41 38.06 -5.71
N TYR A 95 -3.67 37.90 -4.61
CA TYR A 95 -3.25 39.00 -3.77
C TYR A 95 -1.90 39.61 -4.17
N ARG A 96 -1.20 39.01 -5.16
CA ARG A 96 0.02 39.57 -5.76
C ARG A 96 -0.32 40.70 -6.73
N ASN A 97 -0.92 41.76 -6.19
CA ASN A 97 -1.02 43.05 -6.85
C ASN A 97 0.37 43.72 -6.76
N PRO A 98 1.04 44.10 -7.86
CA PRO A 98 2.41 44.63 -7.81
C PRO A 98 2.55 46.03 -7.18
N LEU A 99 1.49 46.54 -6.55
CA LEU A 99 1.43 47.87 -5.94
C LEU A 99 1.49 47.85 -4.40
N TYR A 100 1.50 46.69 -3.75
CA TYR A 100 1.65 46.58 -2.29
C TYR A 100 2.68 45.51 -1.94
N ASP A 101 3.94 45.86 -2.15
CA ASP A 101 5.11 45.13 -1.66
C ASP A 101 5.55 45.69 -0.30
N PHE A 102 4.62 45.79 0.66
CA PHE A 102 4.93 46.08 2.05
C PHE A 102 4.04 45.26 2.99
N ASP A 103 4.72 44.45 3.81
CA ASP A 103 4.28 43.88 5.08
C ASP A 103 3.25 42.73 5.08
N ILE A 104 3.59 41.60 4.45
CA ILE A 104 3.04 40.27 4.84
C ILE A 104 3.93 39.63 5.91
N PHE A 105 4.28 40.39 6.95
CA PHE A 105 4.92 39.83 8.16
C PHE A 105 4.07 40.00 9.42
N LEU A 106 2.89 40.62 9.32
CA LEU A 106 2.05 40.97 10.47
C LEU A 106 0.68 40.26 10.55
N LEU A 107 0.32 39.39 9.59
CA LEU A 107 -0.99 38.70 9.62
C LEU A 107 -0.96 37.25 10.14
N LEU A 108 0.19 36.77 10.65
CA LEU A 108 0.32 35.45 11.28
C LEU A 108 0.86 35.55 12.71
N SER A 109 0.49 36.59 13.45
CA SER A 109 0.54 36.52 14.92
C SER A 109 -0.82 35.99 15.39
N PRO A 110 -0.94 34.72 15.83
CA PRO A 110 -2.10 34.34 16.60
C PRO A 110 -2.04 35.09 17.93
N ASP A 111 -3.03 35.96 18.18
CA ASP A 111 -3.31 36.51 19.49
C ASP A 111 -3.52 35.34 20.47
N ILE A 112 -2.46 34.97 21.19
CA ILE A 112 -2.58 34.19 22.41
C ILE A 112 -2.92 35.19 23.50
N ASP A 113 -4.20 35.50 23.61
CA ASP A 113 -4.81 35.99 24.84
C ASP A 113 -6.09 35.19 25.08
N ARG A 114 -5.99 34.23 26.00
CA ARG A 114 -7.17 33.72 26.69
C ARG A 114 -6.80 33.32 28.11
N ASP A 115 -6.96 34.31 28.99
CA ASP A 115 -7.21 34.12 30.41
C ASP A 115 -8.35 33.11 30.61
N TYR A 116 -8.06 32.02 31.33
CA TYR A 116 -8.94 31.33 32.28
C TYR A 116 -8.10 30.45 33.21
#